data_AF-A0A9E4GMI2-F1
#
_entry.id   AF-A0A9E4GMI2-F1
#
_cell.length_a   1.000
_cell.length_b   1.000
_cell.length_c   1.000
_cell.angle_alpha   90.00
_cell.angle_beta   90.00
_cell.angle_gamma   90.00
#
_symmetry.space_group_name_H-M   'P 1'
#
loop_
_entity.id
_entity.type
_entity.pdbx_description
1 polymer ?
#
loop_
_entity_poly.entity_id
_entity_poly.type
_entity_poly.pdbx_seq_one_letter_code
_entity_poly.pdbx_strand_id
1 'polypeptide(L)'
;MRLRPLSQCFPLFAGLLLLTALSSLQAQNGGGQFCLRSFEDRNGNGNLDPGEPPLTAGVSAELRDADGLVVASGQLDNSPLAAQGVICFQFLQSGEYTLLVSDTLRQTGGGVIFTRRIEDGGAPLLVDYGARQQAVATAAAPTRGANNLTQLLPRVVFSLFGALLVMVAMLAVGALIWFFALRRPAPLRNR
;
A
#
# COMPACT_ATOMS: atom_id res chain seq x y z
N MET A 1 56.78 75.18 -24.72
CA MET A 1 55.37 74.80 -24.92
C MET A 1 55.32 73.31 -25.21
N ARG A 2 54.86 72.50 -24.24
CA ARG A 2 54.81 71.03 -24.34
C ARG A 2 53.46 70.62 -24.95
N LEU A 3 53.50 69.92 -26.07
CA LEU A 3 52.35 69.23 -26.65
C LEU A 3 52.00 68.03 -25.76
N ARG A 4 50.77 67.99 -25.23
CA ARG A 4 50.20 66.82 -24.53
C ARG A 4 49.38 66.01 -25.54
N PRO A 5 49.63 64.71 -25.73
CA PRO A 5 48.73 63.85 -26.48
C PRO A 5 47.54 63.41 -25.63
N LEU A 6 46.44 63.14 -26.33
CA LEU A 6 45.14 62.71 -25.83
C LEU A 6 45.25 61.58 -24.81
N SER A 7 44.61 61.74 -23.65
CA SER A 7 44.38 60.67 -22.68
C SER A 7 42.88 60.42 -22.52
N GLN A 8 42.46 59.28 -23.06
CA GLN A 8 41.55 58.32 -22.43
C GLN A 8 40.09 58.76 -22.25
N CYS A 9 39.34 58.52 -23.32
CA CYS A 9 37.94 58.15 -23.29
C CYS A 9 37.79 56.89 -22.41
N PHE A 10 37.29 57.04 -21.19
CA PHE A 10 36.84 55.94 -20.33
C PHE A 10 35.35 55.71 -20.61
N PRO A 11 34.98 54.66 -21.37
CA PRO A 11 33.67 54.09 -21.10
C PRO A 11 33.70 52.56 -21.07
N LEU A 12 32.70 51.99 -20.40
CA LEU A 12 32.08 50.71 -20.78
C LEU A 12 32.72 49.38 -20.35
N PHE A 13 33.68 49.31 -19.42
CA PHE A 13 34.17 48.00 -18.92
C PHE A 13 33.87 47.65 -17.46
N ALA A 14 33.28 48.56 -16.68
CA ALA A 14 32.96 48.30 -15.26
C ALA A 14 31.57 47.67 -15.02
N GLY A 15 30.69 47.65 -16.03
CA GLY A 15 29.32 47.14 -15.88
C GLY A 15 29.12 45.66 -16.25
N LEU A 16 30.06 45.04 -16.97
CA LEU A 16 29.89 43.69 -17.52
C LEU A 16 30.39 42.57 -16.60
N LEU A 17 31.13 42.90 -15.53
CA LEU A 17 31.72 41.89 -14.64
C LEU A 17 30.80 41.41 -13.50
N LEU A 18 29.61 42.01 -13.32
CA LEU A 18 28.67 41.64 -12.25
C LEU A 18 27.52 40.70 -12.69
N LEU A 19 27.40 40.36 -13.97
CA LEU A 19 26.33 39.47 -14.48
C LEU A 19 26.72 38.00 -14.65
N THR A 20 27.96 37.60 -14.40
CA THR A 20 28.40 36.20 -14.60
C THR A 20 28.32 35.33 -13.34
N ALA A 21 27.99 35.90 -12.18
CA ALA A 21 27.97 35.20 -10.89
C ALA A 21 26.66 34.44 -10.56
N LEU A 22 25.73 34.29 -11.51
CA LEU A 22 24.53 33.44 -11.33
C LEU A 22 24.72 32.01 -11.88
N SER A 23 25.92 31.67 -12.34
CA SER A 23 26.22 30.38 -12.99
C SER A 23 26.59 29.27 -11.98
N SER A 24 25.89 29.20 -10.84
CA SER A 24 26.07 28.11 -9.88
C SER A 24 24.79 27.82 -9.09
N LEU A 25 23.72 27.43 -9.78
CA LEU A 25 22.99 26.27 -9.29
C LEU A 25 23.61 25.09 -10.03
N GLN A 26 24.55 24.44 -9.36
CA GLN A 26 25.14 23.19 -9.80
C GLN A 26 24.01 22.28 -10.27
N ALA A 27 24.02 21.94 -11.56
CA ALA A 27 23.46 20.68 -12.01
C ALA A 27 24.08 19.63 -11.09
N GLN A 28 23.33 19.20 -10.09
CA GLN A 28 23.81 18.33 -9.04
C GLN A 28 24.10 16.98 -9.70
N ASN A 29 25.39 16.66 -9.82
CA ASN A 29 26.00 15.37 -10.13
C ASN A 29 25.15 14.40 -10.96
N GLY A 30 25.57 14.19 -12.22
CA GLY A 30 24.93 13.35 -13.22
C GLY A 30 24.63 11.92 -12.74
N GLY A 31 23.44 11.76 -12.19
CA GLY A 31 22.73 10.53 -11.97
C GLY A 31 21.25 10.86 -12.08
N GLY A 32 20.45 9.92 -12.59
CA GLY A 32 19.03 10.13 -12.72
C GLY A 32 18.31 10.24 -11.36
N GLN A 33 17.10 10.78 -11.41
CA GLN A 33 16.26 11.01 -10.25
C GLN A 33 14.91 10.31 -10.45
N PHE A 34 14.44 9.60 -9.42
CA PHE A 34 13.12 8.99 -9.36
C PHE A 34 12.38 9.56 -8.16
N CYS A 35 11.28 10.26 -8.41
CA CYS A 35 10.38 10.78 -7.40
C CYS A 35 9.03 10.05 -7.43
N LEU A 36 8.49 9.80 -6.25
CA LEU A 36 7.14 9.32 -5.99
C LEU A 36 6.34 10.44 -5.34
N ARG A 37 5.18 10.77 -5.88
CA ARG A 37 4.22 11.70 -5.27
C ARG A 37 2.96 10.94 -4.87
N SER A 38 2.65 10.95 -3.58
CA SER A 38 1.51 10.23 -3.00
C SER A 38 0.43 11.18 -2.48
N PHE A 39 -0.83 10.88 -2.80
CA PHE A 39 -2.00 11.68 -2.45
C PHE A 39 -3.20 10.79 -2.08
N GLU A 40 -4.17 11.39 -1.40
CA GLU A 40 -5.44 10.72 -1.08
C GLU A 40 -6.35 10.70 -2.33
N ASP A 41 -6.43 9.56 -3.00
CA ASP A 41 -7.24 9.34 -4.21
C ASP A 41 -8.70 9.06 -3.83
N ARG A 42 -9.48 10.13 -3.71
CA ARG A 42 -10.85 10.06 -3.21
C ARG A 42 -11.78 9.46 -4.24
N ASN A 43 -11.59 9.78 -5.51
CA ASN A 43 -12.45 9.31 -6.58
C ASN A 43 -12.01 7.97 -7.19
N GLY A 44 -10.78 7.53 -6.94
CA GLY A 44 -10.23 6.25 -7.38
C GLY A 44 -9.71 6.25 -8.81
N ASN A 45 -9.39 7.41 -9.40
CA ASN A 45 -8.97 7.50 -10.79
C ASN A 45 -7.44 7.37 -10.98
N GLY A 46 -6.67 7.36 -9.88
CA GLY A 46 -5.21 7.26 -9.89
C GLY A 46 -4.47 8.51 -10.37
N ASN A 47 -5.16 9.62 -10.64
CA ASN A 47 -4.59 10.90 -11.03
C ASN A 47 -4.79 11.91 -9.90
N LEU A 48 -3.87 12.87 -9.78
CA LEU A 48 -4.00 13.92 -8.77
C LEU A 48 -5.04 14.95 -9.21
N ASP A 49 -6.17 15.01 -8.51
CA ASP A 49 -7.23 15.98 -8.79
C ASP A 49 -7.23 17.20 -7.85
N PRO A 50 -7.78 18.36 -8.30
CA PRO A 50 -7.98 19.51 -7.43
C PRO A 50 -8.86 19.17 -6.22
N GLY A 51 -8.32 19.31 -5.02
CA GLY A 51 -9.01 19.02 -3.76
C GLY A 51 -8.63 17.69 -3.11
N GLU A 52 -7.75 16.92 -3.75
CA GLU A 52 -7.12 15.74 -3.14
C GLU A 52 -5.86 16.17 -2.38
N PRO A 53 -5.84 16.00 -1.04
CA PRO A 53 -4.68 16.39 -0.25
C PRO A 53 -3.51 15.41 -0.46
N PRO A 54 -2.26 15.91 -0.42
CA PRO A 54 -1.09 15.04 -0.39
C PRO A 54 -1.08 14.23 0.91
N LEU A 55 -0.52 13.02 0.85
CA LEU A 55 -0.23 12.25 2.06
C LEU A 55 1.01 12.81 2.72
N THR A 56 1.06 12.84 4.04
CA THR A 56 2.25 13.30 4.77
C THR A 56 2.98 12.18 5.50
N ALA A 57 2.36 11.00 5.58
CA ALA A 57 2.79 9.89 6.42
C ALA A 57 2.27 8.55 5.90
N GLY A 58 2.86 7.44 6.35
CA GLY A 58 2.30 6.10 6.15
C GLY A 58 2.48 5.49 4.75
N VAL A 59 3.38 6.06 3.94
CA VAL A 59 3.80 5.53 2.63
C VAL A 59 5.28 5.18 2.69
N SER A 60 5.62 3.99 2.22
CA SER A 60 6.99 3.46 2.11
C SER A 60 7.27 3.12 0.65
N ALA A 61 8.47 3.43 0.18
CA ALA A 61 8.90 3.19 -1.17
C ALA A 61 10.25 2.45 -1.18
N GLU A 62 10.32 1.32 -1.87
CA GLU A 62 11.53 0.56 -2.11
C GLU A 62 11.86 0.61 -3.61
N LEU A 63 13.07 1.07 -3.94
CA LEU A 63 13.56 1.09 -5.30
C LEU A 63 14.49 -0.11 -5.52
N ARG A 64 14.18 -0.90 -6.55
CA ARG A 64 14.95 -2.08 -6.94
C ARG A 64 15.54 -1.90 -8.34
N ASP A 65 16.75 -2.40 -8.55
CA ASP A 65 17.39 -2.45 -9.86
C ASP A 65 16.83 -3.60 -10.73
N ALA A 66 17.31 -3.74 -11.96
CA ALA A 66 16.95 -4.77 -12.93
C ALA A 66 17.15 -6.20 -12.39
N ASP A 67 18.15 -6.42 -11.53
CA ASP A 67 18.40 -7.69 -10.85
C ASP A 67 17.46 -7.96 -9.65
N GLY A 68 16.57 -7.01 -9.33
CA GLY A 68 15.65 -7.10 -8.19
C GLY A 68 16.27 -6.76 -6.83
N LEU A 69 17.52 -6.29 -6.80
CA LEU A 69 18.20 -5.82 -5.60
C LEU A 69 17.68 -4.45 -5.16
N VAL A 70 17.41 -4.27 -3.87
CA VAL A 70 17.01 -2.97 -3.30
C VAL A 70 18.22 -2.04 -3.27
N VAL A 71 18.19 -0.99 -4.10
CA VAL A 71 19.25 0.03 -4.19
C VAL A 71 18.98 1.23 -3.30
N ALA A 72 17.71 1.51 -3.02
CA ALA A 72 17.29 2.59 -2.14
C ALA A 72 15.92 2.28 -1.52
N SER A 73 15.68 2.84 -0.34
CA SER A 73 14.37 2.78 0.31
C SER A 73 14.11 4.09 1.05
N GLY A 74 12.86 4.53 1.06
CA GLY A 74 12.45 5.75 1.73
C GLY A 74 11.07 5.58 2.36
N GLN A 75 10.86 6.25 3.48
CA GLN A 75 9.54 6.40 4.09
C GLN A 75 9.13 7.85 4.00
N LEU A 76 7.86 8.10 3.73
CA LEU A 76 7.34 9.44 3.55
C LEU A 76 7.49 10.27 4.83
N ASP A 77 7.34 9.63 6.00
CA ASP A 77 7.49 10.26 7.32
C ASP A 77 8.87 10.92 7.54
N ASN A 78 9.90 10.39 6.88
CA ASN A 78 11.29 10.88 7.00
C ASN A 78 11.72 11.73 5.79
N SER A 79 10.82 11.98 4.84
CA SER A 79 11.14 12.74 3.64
C SER A 79 11.16 14.24 3.93
N PRO A 80 12.15 15.01 3.43
CA PRO A 80 12.13 16.47 3.52
C PRO A 80 10.95 17.09 2.75
N LEU A 81 10.35 16.33 1.82
CA LEU A 81 9.18 16.73 1.03
C LEU A 81 7.89 16.05 1.52
N ALA A 82 7.87 15.54 2.75
CA ALA A 82 6.70 14.89 3.36
C ALA A 82 5.45 15.79 3.33
N ALA A 83 5.61 17.10 3.57
CA ALA A 83 4.50 18.06 3.52
C ALA A 83 3.81 18.14 2.14
N GLN A 84 4.49 17.72 1.08
CA GLN A 84 4.00 17.69 -0.30
C GLN A 84 3.65 16.26 -0.75
N GLY A 85 3.85 15.26 0.11
CA GLY A 85 3.65 13.86 -0.21
C GLY A 85 4.67 13.28 -1.18
N VAL A 86 5.90 13.82 -1.21
CA VAL A 86 6.91 13.40 -2.18
C VAL A 86 8.09 12.68 -1.51
N ILE A 87 8.54 11.58 -2.13
CA ILE A 87 9.80 10.90 -1.83
C ILE A 87 10.65 10.95 -3.10
N CYS A 88 11.89 11.41 -3.03
CA CYS A 88 12.79 11.45 -4.18
C CYS A 88 14.08 10.68 -3.89
N PHE A 89 14.45 9.82 -4.85
CA PHE A 89 15.72 9.12 -4.93
C PHE A 89 16.57 9.80 -6.00
N GLN A 90 17.82 10.10 -5.67
CA GLN A 90 18.74 10.86 -6.51
C GLN A 90 20.07 10.12 -6.61
N PHE A 91 20.90 10.53 -7.59
CA PHE A 91 22.18 9.88 -7.91
C PHE A 91 22.03 8.41 -8.35
N LEU A 92 20.95 8.09 -9.07
CA LEU A 92 20.73 6.76 -9.63
C LEU A 92 21.49 6.62 -10.94
N GLN A 93 22.13 5.47 -11.16
CA GLN A 93 22.76 5.19 -12.46
C GLN A 93 21.68 4.97 -13.51
N SER A 94 21.97 5.22 -14.79
CA SER A 94 21.07 4.83 -15.87
C SER A 94 20.79 3.33 -15.85
N GLY A 95 19.51 2.96 -15.98
CA GLY A 95 19.07 1.57 -15.79
C GLY A 95 17.56 1.43 -15.68
N GLU A 96 17.08 0.18 -15.66
CA GLU A 96 15.67 -0.13 -15.37
C GLU A 96 15.48 -0.28 -13.86
N TYR A 97 14.59 0.51 -13.29
CA TYR A 97 14.27 0.42 -11.87
C TYR A 97 12.81 0.09 -11.65
N THR A 98 12.57 -0.67 -10.58
CA THR A 98 11.26 -1.10 -10.13
C THR A 98 11.00 -0.51 -8.75
N LEU A 99 10.04 0.40 -8.67
CA LEU A 99 9.60 1.02 -7.43
C LEU A 99 8.43 0.22 -6.85
N LEU A 100 8.63 -0.34 -5.66
CA LEU A 100 7.60 -0.98 -4.85
C LEU A 100 7.10 0.01 -3.79
N VAL A 101 5.82 0.38 -3.88
CA VAL A 101 5.17 1.32 -2.95
C VAL A 101 4.25 0.55 -2.03
N SER A 102 4.44 0.68 -0.73
CA SER A 102 3.58 0.08 0.30
C SER A 102 3.04 1.17 1.20
N ASP A 103 1.73 1.17 1.45
CA ASP A 103 1.10 2.15 2.32
C ASP A 103 0.17 1.50 3.35
N THR A 104 -0.02 2.17 4.47
CA THR A 104 -0.89 1.70 5.56
C THR A 104 -2.37 1.89 5.25
N LEU A 105 -2.72 2.77 4.31
CA LEU A 105 -4.10 3.14 3.98
C LEU A 105 -4.81 2.07 3.14
N ARG A 106 -4.06 1.35 2.31
CA ARG A 106 -4.59 0.28 1.46
C ARG A 106 -4.79 -1.06 2.16
N GLN A 107 -4.24 -1.32 3.35
CA GLN A 107 -4.37 -2.58 4.15
C GLN A 107 -4.22 -3.91 3.38
N THR A 108 -3.85 -3.86 2.09
CA THR A 108 -3.72 -5.00 1.20
C THR A 108 -2.22 -5.22 1.12
N GLY A 109 -1.74 -6.36 1.62
CA GLY A 109 -0.30 -6.69 1.68
C GLY A 109 0.41 -6.84 0.33
N GLY A 110 -0.09 -6.21 -0.73
CA GLY A 110 0.54 -6.13 -2.04
C GLY A 110 0.82 -4.68 -2.37
N GLY A 111 2.09 -4.29 -2.25
CA GLY A 111 2.55 -2.98 -2.71
C GLY A 111 2.35 -2.80 -4.21
N VAL A 112 2.23 -1.54 -4.66
CA VAL A 112 2.09 -1.19 -6.07
C VAL A 112 3.48 -1.10 -6.71
N ILE A 113 3.64 -1.73 -7.87
CA ILE A 113 4.93 -1.81 -8.57
C ILE A 113 4.92 -0.86 -9.77
N PHE A 114 5.93 -0.02 -9.87
CA PHE A 114 6.15 0.86 -11.01
C PHE A 114 7.54 0.60 -11.62
N THR A 115 7.57 0.11 -12.86
CA THR A 115 8.84 -0.08 -13.59
C THR A 115 9.06 1.07 -14.55
N ARG A 116 10.26 1.66 -14.48
CA ARG A 116 10.67 2.76 -15.34
C ARG A 116 12.18 2.72 -15.58
N ARG A 117 12.56 3.11 -16.79
CA ARG A 117 13.95 3.39 -17.14
C ARG A 117 14.35 4.77 -16.67
N ILE A 118 15.53 4.85 -16.06
CA ILE A 118 16.21 6.08 -15.69
C ILE A 118 17.33 6.33 -16.70
N GLU A 119 17.42 7.56 -17.19
CA GLU A 119 18.49 8.02 -18.08
C GLU A 119 19.46 8.91 -17.29
N ASP A 120 20.76 8.83 -17.61
CA ASP A 120 21.78 9.63 -16.93
C ASP A 120 21.61 11.11 -17.25
N GLY A 121 21.45 11.94 -16.22
CA GLY A 121 21.24 13.38 -16.38
C GLY A 121 19.88 13.76 -17.01
N GLY A 122 18.94 12.81 -17.10
CA GLY A 122 17.58 13.06 -17.57
C GLY A 122 16.74 13.89 -16.60
N ALA A 123 15.58 14.36 -17.06
CA ALA A 123 14.60 15.01 -16.20
C ALA A 123 14.15 14.06 -15.06
N PRO A 124 13.80 14.57 -13.88
CA PRO A 124 13.36 13.75 -12.77
C PRO A 124 12.11 12.97 -13.17
N LEU A 125 12.19 11.65 -13.08
CA LEU A 125 11.08 10.76 -13.31
C LEU A 125 10.12 10.87 -12.12
N LEU A 126 8.93 11.41 -12.35
CA LEU A 126 7.91 11.55 -11.33
C LEU A 126 6.78 10.54 -11.57
N VAL A 127 6.46 9.74 -10.54
CA VAL A 127 5.34 8.81 -10.55
C VAL A 127 4.32 9.24 -9.51
N ASP A 128 3.06 9.25 -9.93
CA ASP A 128 1.91 9.58 -9.09
C ASP A 128 1.30 8.32 -8.47
N TYR A 129 1.01 8.40 -7.17
CA TYR A 129 0.45 7.31 -6.38
C TYR A 129 -0.79 7.78 -5.59
N GLY A 130 -1.96 7.42 -6.10
CA GLY A 130 -3.23 7.67 -5.43
C GLY A 130 -3.54 6.59 -4.38
N ALA A 131 -3.32 6.87 -3.10
CA ALA A 131 -3.72 5.96 -2.01
C ALA A 131 -5.20 6.17 -1.68
N ARG A 132 -5.96 5.08 -1.65
CA ARG A 132 -7.33 5.11 -1.14
C ARG A 132 -7.32 4.53 0.25
N GLN A 133 -7.94 5.23 1.21
CA GLN A 133 -8.36 4.56 2.43
C GLN A 133 -9.25 3.41 1.98
N GLN A 134 -8.85 2.17 2.27
CA GLN A 134 -9.89 1.15 2.33
C GLN A 134 -10.90 1.70 3.31
N ALA A 135 -12.16 1.81 2.88
CA ALA A 135 -13.22 1.90 3.86
C ALA A 135 -12.94 0.73 4.79
N VAL A 136 -12.45 1.02 6.01
CA VAL A 136 -12.71 0.15 7.15
C VAL A 136 -14.16 -0.15 6.93
N ALA A 137 -14.50 -1.40 6.59
CA ALA A 137 -15.89 -1.78 6.50
C ALA A 137 -16.40 -1.39 7.88
N THR A 138 -17.06 -0.22 7.96
CA THR A 138 -17.73 0.27 9.16
C THR A 138 -18.54 -0.93 9.49
N ALA A 139 -18.11 -1.68 10.52
CA ALA A 139 -18.54 -3.05 10.73
C ALA A 139 -20.02 -3.00 10.54
N ALA A 140 -20.49 -3.52 9.40
CA ALA A 140 -21.85 -3.24 8.95
C ALA A 140 -22.66 -3.69 10.14
N ALA A 141 -23.28 -2.73 10.86
CA ALA A 141 -23.91 -2.99 12.15
C ALA A 141 -24.64 -4.29 11.97
N PRO A 142 -24.25 -5.39 12.65
CA PRO A 142 -24.36 -6.75 12.13
C PRO A 142 -25.69 -6.81 11.43
N THR A 143 -25.68 -6.79 10.09
CA THR A 143 -26.91 -6.91 9.33
C THR A 143 -27.35 -8.27 9.74
N ARG A 144 -28.26 -8.30 10.71
CA ARG A 144 -28.89 -9.49 11.26
C ARG A 144 -29.48 -10.11 10.03
N GLY A 145 -28.73 -11.06 9.47
CA GLY A 145 -28.77 -11.37 8.05
C GLY A 145 -30.18 -11.75 7.69
N ALA A 146 -30.92 -10.79 7.14
CA ALA A 146 -32.03 -11.10 6.29
C ALA A 146 -31.39 -11.78 5.09
N ASN A 147 -31.55 -13.10 5.08
CA ASN A 147 -31.49 -13.96 3.90
C ASN A 147 -30.11 -14.49 3.54
N ASN A 148 -29.72 -15.56 4.22
CA ASN A 148 -28.94 -16.64 3.62
C ASN A 148 -29.54 -17.99 4.05
N LEU A 149 -30.83 -18.21 3.75
CA LEU A 149 -31.46 -19.54 3.89
C LEU A 149 -30.61 -20.61 3.19
N THR A 150 -30.01 -20.28 2.05
CA THR A 150 -29.10 -21.15 1.29
C THR A 150 -27.78 -21.49 2.00
N GLN A 151 -27.24 -20.62 2.87
CA GLN A 151 -26.03 -20.94 3.67
C GLN A 151 -26.33 -21.48 5.07
N LEU A 152 -27.53 -21.21 5.60
CA LEU A 152 -28.00 -21.82 6.84
C LEU A 152 -28.49 -23.27 6.63
N LEU A 153 -28.99 -23.59 5.43
CA LEU A 153 -29.50 -24.92 5.08
C LEU A 153 -28.50 -26.05 5.37
N PRO A 154 -27.24 -26.05 4.89
CA PRO A 154 -26.34 -27.15 5.16
C PRO A 154 -26.05 -27.30 6.65
N ARG A 155 -25.86 -26.19 7.39
CA ARG A 155 -25.52 -26.23 8.82
C ARG A 155 -26.68 -26.74 9.70
N VAL A 156 -27.92 -26.37 9.37
CA VAL A 156 -29.13 -26.84 10.08
C VAL A 156 -29.47 -28.29 9.70
N VAL A 157 -29.27 -28.68 8.44
CA VAL A 157 -29.48 -30.05 7.98
C VAL A 157 -28.48 -31.00 8.66
N PHE A 158 -27.18 -30.65 8.68
CA PHE A 158 -26.18 -31.49 9.35
C PHE A 158 -26.41 -31.60 10.87
N SER A 159 -26.86 -30.54 11.55
CA SER A 159 -27.15 -30.61 12.99
C SER A 159 -28.40 -31.41 13.33
N LEU A 160 -29.47 -31.30 12.53
CA LEU A 160 -30.70 -32.09 12.73
C LEU A 160 -30.49 -33.58 12.47
N PHE A 161 -29.79 -33.95 11.40
CA PHE A 161 -29.47 -35.35 11.11
C PHE A 161 -28.57 -35.97 12.19
N GLY A 162 -27.57 -35.22 12.66
CA GLY A 162 -26.70 -35.67 13.76
C GLY A 162 -27.47 -35.92 15.05
N ALA A 163 -28.35 -35.00 15.44
CA ALA A 163 -29.14 -35.12 16.67
C ALA A 163 -30.14 -36.30 16.60
N LEU A 164 -30.79 -36.50 15.45
CA LEU A 164 -31.75 -37.58 15.28
C LEU A 164 -31.08 -38.96 15.36
N LEU A 165 -29.89 -39.09 14.77
CA LEU A 165 -29.10 -40.33 14.85
C LEU A 165 -28.72 -40.65 16.31
N VAL A 166 -28.27 -39.65 17.07
CA VAL A 166 -27.92 -39.83 18.49
C VAL A 166 -29.14 -40.23 19.32
N MET A 167 -30.29 -39.58 19.13
CA MET A 167 -31.51 -39.94 19.86
C MET A 167 -31.97 -41.37 19.57
N VAL A 168 -31.95 -41.79 18.31
CA VAL A 168 -32.29 -43.16 17.92
C VAL A 168 -31.32 -44.17 18.53
N ALA A 169 -30.02 -43.87 18.51
CA ALA A 169 -29.00 -44.72 19.12
C ALA A 169 -29.22 -44.87 20.63
N MET A 170 -29.48 -43.78 21.35
CA MET A 170 -29.74 -43.84 22.80
C MET A 170 -31.02 -44.61 23.13
N LEU A 171 -32.08 -44.46 22.33
CA LEU A 171 -33.32 -45.23 22.51
C LEU A 171 -33.10 -46.73 22.24
N ALA A 172 -32.36 -47.07 21.19
CA ALA A 172 -32.02 -48.45 20.88
C ALA A 172 -31.18 -49.09 22.00
N VAL A 173 -30.16 -48.39 22.49
CA VAL A 173 -29.34 -48.84 23.61
C VAL A 173 -30.18 -49.01 24.88
N GLY A 174 -31.06 -48.05 25.19
CA GLY A 174 -31.98 -48.14 26.33
C GLY A 174 -32.92 -49.34 26.23
N ALA A 175 -33.48 -49.59 25.04
CA ALA A 175 -34.34 -50.75 24.79
C ALA A 175 -33.58 -52.07 24.91
N LEU A 176 -32.32 -52.11 24.45
CA LEU A 176 -31.46 -53.29 24.55
C LEU A 176 -31.14 -53.58 26.03
N ILE A 177 -30.75 -52.57 26.81
CA ILE A 177 -30.52 -52.70 28.25
C ILE A 177 -31.79 -53.17 28.95
N TRP A 178 -32.95 -52.59 28.63
CA TRP A 178 -34.22 -53.01 29.22
C TRP A 178 -34.56 -54.46 28.89
N PHE A 179 -34.37 -54.88 27.64
CA PHE A 179 -34.65 -56.24 27.20
C PHE A 179 -33.72 -57.25 27.87
N PHE A 180 -32.42 -56.99 27.97
CA PHE A 180 -31.46 -57.93 28.53
C PHE A 180 -31.38 -57.90 30.07
N ALA A 181 -31.59 -56.75 30.70
CA ALA A 181 -31.44 -56.61 32.15
C ALA A 181 -32.77 -56.75 32.91
N LEU A 182 -33.89 -56.23 32.37
CA LEU A 182 -35.18 -56.19 33.09
C LEU A 182 -36.15 -57.31 32.69
N ARG A 183 -36.00 -57.97 31.53
CA ARG A 183 -36.79 -59.17 31.21
C ARG A 183 -36.21 -60.46 31.81
N ARG A 184 -35.71 -60.42 33.05
CA ARG A 184 -35.51 -61.68 33.80
C ARG A 184 -36.90 -62.16 34.23
N PRO A 185 -37.42 -63.30 33.72
CA PRO A 185 -38.74 -63.78 34.13
C PRO A 185 -38.72 -64.10 35.62
N ALA A 186 -39.72 -63.61 36.35
CA ALA A 186 -39.90 -63.96 37.76
C ALA A 186 -40.06 -65.50 37.88
N PRO A 187 -39.41 -66.15 38.86
CA PRO A 187 -39.59 -67.58 39.07
C PRO A 187 -41.05 -67.85 39.43
N LEU A 188 -41.68 -68.76 38.68
CA LEU A 188 -43.03 -69.25 38.96
C LEU A 188 -43.07 -69.81 40.39
N ARG A 189 -43.80 -69.12 41.27
CA ARG A 189 -44.03 -69.55 42.65
C ARG A 189 -44.96 -70.75 42.63
N ASN A 190 -44.38 -71.94 42.62
CA ASN A 190 -45.09 -73.20 42.76
C ASN A 190 -45.16 -73.57 44.25
N ARG A 191 -46.39 -73.88 44.70
CA ARG A 191 -46.90 -74.25 46.03
C ARG A 191 -47.53 -73.13 46.85
#